data_AF-A0A3B9P252-F1
#
_entry.id   AF-A0A3B9P252-F1
#
_cell.length_a   1.000
_cell.length_b   1.000
_cell.length_c   1.000
_cell.angle_alpha   90.00
_cell.angle_beta   90.00
_cell.angle_gamma   90.00
#
_symmetry.space_group_name_H-M   'P 1'
#
loop_
_entity.id
_entity.type
_entity.pdbx_description
1 polymer ?
#
loop_
_entity_poly.entity_id
_entity_poly.type
_entity_poly.pdbx_seq_one_letter_code
_entity_poly.pdbx_strand_id
1 'polypeptide(L)'
;MTNSLDPDSGRKTTGTLPFAPGDLDASGIRLTRAELARFLEVSRQAVGEWVAAGKISFGADGRIDPRQAVAQLLRNTDPARLRSKVLAPLVSSIGGLQRRIAELETKLAAAIDDVEFNEGAAAEVIAQQDTLLDHLQNERDELAKYPADKVVDAVIAWMGDACFSGEPTAGLSLVRCIPTGAPGVKQKGAQDGEDLE
;
A
#
# COMPACT_ATOMS: atom_id res chain seq x y z
N MET A 1 -5.88 5.10 65.79
CA MET A 1 -5.79 6.57 65.84
C MET A 1 -6.28 7.09 64.51
N THR A 2 -7.49 7.64 64.53
CA THR A 2 -8.14 8.38 63.44
C THR A 2 -7.39 9.67 63.18
N ASN A 3 -7.12 10.00 61.92
CA ASN A 3 -7.10 11.41 61.53
C ASN A 3 -7.79 11.57 60.18
N SER A 4 -8.89 12.30 60.28
CA SER A 4 -9.81 12.76 59.26
C SER A 4 -9.29 14.10 58.76
N LEU A 5 -9.15 14.31 57.46
CA LEU A 5 -9.07 15.65 56.86
C LEU A 5 -9.72 15.61 55.47
N ASP A 6 -10.89 16.19 55.41
CA ASP A 6 -11.55 16.76 54.24
C ASP A 6 -11.76 18.25 54.58
N PRO A 7 -12.12 19.17 53.67
CA PRO A 7 -11.75 19.38 52.27
C PRO A 7 -11.16 20.80 52.05
N ASP A 8 -10.82 21.09 50.79
CA ASP A 8 -10.90 22.41 50.14
C ASP A 8 -10.00 23.57 50.66
N SER A 9 -9.04 23.95 49.81
CA SER A 9 -8.43 25.29 49.83
C SER A 9 -7.80 25.60 48.47
N GLY A 10 -8.61 26.13 47.56
CA GLY A 10 -8.16 27.26 46.74
C GLY A 10 -7.64 26.94 45.34
N ARG A 11 -8.48 26.37 44.47
CA ARG A 11 -8.26 26.53 43.03
C ARG A 11 -8.87 27.85 42.58
N LYS A 12 -8.01 28.86 42.46
CA LYS A 12 -8.31 30.21 41.96
C LYS A 12 -9.18 30.15 40.71
N THR A 13 -10.30 30.85 40.79
CA THR A 13 -11.24 31.14 39.72
C THR A 13 -10.55 31.90 38.59
N THR A 14 -9.97 31.19 37.64
CA THR A 14 -9.72 31.73 36.30
C THR A 14 -11.10 31.97 35.69
N GLY A 15 -11.43 33.24 35.46
CA GLY A 15 -12.69 33.69 34.86
C GLY A 15 -13.03 32.84 33.65
N THR A 16 -13.91 31.87 33.87
CA THR A 16 -14.37 30.95 32.85
C THR A 16 -15.48 31.72 32.13
N LEU A 17 -15.28 31.96 30.84
CA LEU A 17 -16.38 32.34 29.95
C LEU A 17 -17.56 31.39 30.24
N PRO A 18 -18.82 31.84 30.25
CA PRO A 18 -19.98 31.06 30.70
C PRO A 18 -20.35 29.87 29.79
N PHE A 19 -19.41 29.38 28.98
CA PHE A 19 -19.57 28.27 28.08
C PHE A 19 -18.31 27.39 28.18
N ALA A 20 -18.31 26.44 29.12
CA ALA A 20 -17.39 25.32 29.02
C ALA A 20 -17.74 24.53 27.74
N PRO A 21 -16.77 23.98 26.98
CA PRO A 21 -17.03 23.21 25.76
C PRO A 21 -18.01 22.03 25.97
N GLY A 22 -18.14 21.53 27.20
CA GLY A 22 -19.11 20.50 27.60
C GLY A 22 -20.44 21.03 28.16
N ASP A 23 -20.56 22.30 28.56
CA ASP A 23 -21.82 22.86 29.05
C ASP A 23 -22.80 23.19 27.89
N LEU A 24 -22.27 23.45 26.70
CA LEU A 24 -23.06 23.48 25.47
C LEU A 24 -23.65 22.09 25.12
N ASP A 25 -22.94 21.01 25.45
CA ASP A 25 -23.44 19.64 25.25
C ASP A 25 -24.59 19.31 26.22
N ALA A 26 -24.62 19.96 27.39
CA ALA A 26 -25.73 19.88 28.34
C ALA A 26 -26.95 20.76 27.97
N SER A 27 -26.80 21.70 27.02
CA SER A 27 -27.89 22.60 26.60
C SER A 27 -28.99 21.91 25.78
N GLY A 28 -28.84 20.62 25.45
CA GLY A 28 -29.95 19.75 25.07
C GLY A 28 -30.82 20.29 23.92
N ILE A 29 -30.19 20.82 22.87
CA ILE A 29 -30.94 21.30 21.70
C ILE A 29 -31.60 20.08 21.04
N ARG A 30 -32.89 19.90 21.31
CA ARG A 30 -33.70 18.81 20.75
C ARG A 30 -34.60 19.38 19.68
N LEU A 31 -34.36 18.98 18.44
CA LEU A 31 -35.06 19.48 17.27
C LEU A 31 -36.22 18.57 16.92
N THR A 32 -37.34 19.18 16.56
CA THR A 32 -38.42 18.53 15.82
C THR A 32 -37.99 18.25 14.37
N ARG A 33 -38.75 17.42 13.64
CA ARG A 33 -38.48 17.14 12.21
C ARG A 33 -38.40 18.41 11.36
N ALA A 34 -39.26 19.39 11.64
CA ALA A 34 -39.32 20.64 10.89
C ALA A 34 -38.10 21.53 11.16
N GLU A 35 -37.61 21.56 12.40
CA GLU A 35 -36.41 22.30 12.78
C GLU A 35 -35.15 21.62 12.26
N LEU A 36 -35.09 20.29 12.30
CA LEU A 36 -33.99 19.53 11.70
C LEU A 36 -33.90 19.76 10.18
N ALA A 37 -35.04 19.83 9.48
CA ALA A 37 -35.06 20.13 8.05
C ALA A 37 -34.49 21.52 7.74
N ARG A 38 -34.82 22.52 8.57
CA ARG A 38 -34.26 23.88 8.45
C ARG A 38 -32.77 23.88 8.78
N PHE A 39 -32.38 23.21 9.86
CA PHE A 39 -31.00 23.11 10.31
C PHE A 39 -30.08 22.48 9.27
N LEU A 40 -30.54 21.42 8.59
CA LEU A 40 -29.78 20.74 7.54
C LEU A 40 -29.99 21.34 6.14
N GLU A 41 -30.80 22.39 6.03
CA GLU A 41 -31.23 23.02 4.77
C GLU A 41 -31.78 22.02 3.73
N VAL A 42 -32.65 21.12 4.16
CA VAL A 42 -33.33 20.12 3.32
C VAL A 42 -34.85 20.26 3.39
N SER A 43 -35.57 19.62 2.46
CA SER A 43 -37.04 19.57 2.53
C SER A 43 -37.51 18.72 3.72
N ARG A 44 -38.66 19.08 4.30
CA ARG A 44 -39.30 18.27 5.36
C ARG A 44 -39.63 16.85 4.89
N GLN A 45 -39.94 16.70 3.60
CA GLN A 45 -40.18 15.40 2.97
C GLN A 45 -38.93 14.52 3.03
N ALA A 46 -37.74 15.05 2.72
CA ALA A 46 -36.49 14.29 2.80
C ALA A 46 -36.22 13.77 4.22
N VAL A 47 -36.46 14.59 5.26
CA VAL A 47 -36.36 14.15 6.66
C VAL A 47 -37.40 13.06 6.96
N GLY A 48 -38.62 13.19 6.44
CA GLY A 48 -39.66 12.16 6.56
C GLY A 48 -39.25 10.83 5.93
N GLU A 49 -38.67 10.87 4.73
CA GLU A 49 -38.14 9.70 4.03
C GLU A 49 -36.98 9.05 4.80
N TRP A 50 -36.10 9.85 5.42
CA TRP A 50 -35.02 9.32 6.25
C TRP A 50 -35.55 8.59 7.50
N VAL A 51 -36.59 9.13 8.13
CA VAL A 51 -37.25 8.47 9.27
C VAL A 51 -37.94 7.19 8.82
N ALA A 52 -38.72 7.25 7.73
CA ALA A 52 -39.45 6.10 7.20
C ALA A 52 -38.52 4.97 6.76
N ALA A 53 -37.36 5.32 6.20
CA ALA A 53 -36.31 4.37 5.82
C ALA A 53 -35.43 3.90 7.00
N GLY A 54 -35.70 4.36 8.23
CA GLY A 54 -34.92 3.98 9.42
C GLY A 54 -33.50 4.56 9.47
N LYS A 55 -33.18 5.55 8.64
CA LYS A 55 -31.84 6.19 8.59
C LYS A 55 -31.57 7.05 9.81
N ILE A 56 -32.62 7.67 10.36
CA ILE A 56 -32.60 8.47 11.58
C ILE A 56 -33.80 8.13 12.47
N SER A 57 -33.62 8.14 13.79
CA SER A 57 -34.64 7.78 14.78
C SER A 57 -34.93 8.93 15.73
N PHE A 58 -36.20 9.29 15.90
CA PHE A 58 -36.62 10.30 16.89
C PHE A 58 -36.94 9.65 18.24
N GLY A 59 -36.76 10.39 19.33
CA GLY A 59 -37.20 9.97 20.66
C GLY A 59 -38.73 9.89 20.75
N ALA A 60 -39.24 9.28 21.82
CA ALA A 60 -40.69 9.13 22.08
C ALA A 60 -41.45 10.47 22.14
N ASP A 61 -40.75 11.56 22.45
CA ASP A 61 -41.23 12.95 22.45
C ASP A 61 -41.21 13.62 21.06
N GLY A 62 -40.85 12.88 20.01
CA GLY A 62 -40.81 13.38 18.64
C GLY A 62 -39.64 14.33 18.35
N ARG A 63 -38.62 14.35 19.21
CA ARG A 63 -37.44 15.21 19.07
C ARG A 63 -36.13 14.41 19.03
N ILE A 64 -35.12 14.97 18.36
CA ILE A 64 -33.80 14.35 18.20
C ILE A 64 -32.70 15.38 18.48
N ASP A 65 -31.58 14.91 19.04
CA ASP A 65 -30.34 15.69 19.08
C ASP A 65 -29.77 15.78 17.65
N PRO A 66 -29.50 16.99 17.12
CA PRO A 66 -28.94 17.16 15.78
C PRO A 66 -27.62 16.41 15.57
N ARG A 67 -26.77 16.27 16.60
CA ARG A 67 -25.52 15.50 16.49
C ARG A 67 -25.81 14.01 16.30
N GLN A 68 -26.73 13.46 17.09
CA GLN A 68 -27.16 12.08 16.93
C GLN A 68 -27.83 11.85 15.56
N ALA A 69 -28.65 12.81 15.11
CA ALA A 69 -29.29 12.76 13.80
C ALA A 69 -28.27 12.69 12.67
N VAL A 70 -27.25 13.57 12.68
CA VAL A 70 -26.19 13.60 11.67
C VAL A 70 -25.33 12.33 11.74
N ALA A 71 -24.98 11.86 12.94
CA ALA A 71 -24.20 10.64 13.10
C ALA A 71 -24.94 9.39 12.58
N GLN A 72 -26.24 9.25 12.88
CA GLN A 72 -27.07 8.18 12.35
C GLN A 72 -27.20 8.27 10.82
N LEU A 73 -27.41 9.48 10.30
CA LEU A 73 -27.55 9.72 8.88
C LEU A 73 -26.29 9.35 8.09
N LEU A 74 -25.11 9.73 8.58
CA LEU A 74 -23.82 9.41 7.96
C LEU A 74 -23.47 7.91 8.04
N ARG A 75 -23.95 7.20 9.07
CA ARG A 75 -23.75 5.73 9.18
C ARG A 75 -24.66 4.95 8.25
N ASN A 76 -25.90 5.40 8.09
CA ASN A 76 -26.97 4.65 7.43
C ASN A 76 -27.23 5.10 5.99
N THR A 77 -26.52 6.10 5.49
CA THR A 77 -26.71 6.67 4.15
C THR A 77 -25.38 6.91 3.47
N ASP A 78 -25.32 6.64 2.17
CA ASP A 78 -24.23 7.09 1.32
C ASP A 78 -24.10 8.62 1.38
N PRO A 79 -22.98 9.18 1.87
CA PRO A 79 -22.78 10.61 2.00
C PRO A 79 -22.90 11.34 0.65
N ALA A 80 -22.56 10.70 -0.47
CA ALA A 80 -22.69 11.28 -1.80
C ALA A 80 -24.15 11.56 -2.21
N ARG A 81 -25.12 10.87 -1.58
CA ARG A 81 -26.56 11.04 -1.82
C ARG A 81 -27.19 12.10 -0.91
N LEU A 82 -26.46 12.63 0.07
CA LEU A 82 -26.98 13.64 0.99
C LEU A 82 -27.04 15.01 0.29
N ARG A 83 -28.26 15.50 0.06
CA ARG A 83 -28.53 16.82 -0.53
C ARG A 83 -28.51 17.97 0.49
N SER A 84 -27.90 17.77 1.65
CA SER A 84 -27.80 18.82 2.68
C SER A 84 -26.69 19.81 2.30
N LYS A 85 -27.02 21.09 2.22
CA LYS A 85 -26.04 22.16 1.95
C LYS A 85 -25.03 22.29 3.09
N VAL A 86 -25.48 22.10 4.33
CA VAL A 86 -24.64 22.21 5.53
C VAL A 86 -23.61 21.08 5.60
N LEU A 87 -23.96 19.87 5.15
CA LEU A 87 -23.05 18.73 5.16
C LEU A 87 -22.18 18.64 3.89
N ALA A 88 -22.43 19.46 2.88
CA ALA A 88 -21.72 19.39 1.60
C ALA A 88 -20.17 19.48 1.73
N PRO A 89 -19.57 20.34 2.57
CA PRO A 89 -18.12 20.37 2.75
C PRO A 89 -17.58 19.07 3.34
N LEU A 90 -18.29 18.46 4.30
CA LEU A 90 -17.92 17.19 4.93
C LEU A 90 -18.05 16.01 3.96
N VAL A 91 -19.11 15.99 3.15
CA VAL A 91 -19.28 14.97 2.11
C VAL A 91 -18.15 15.07 1.08
N SER A 92 -17.77 16.29 0.69
CA SER A 92 -16.65 16.53 -0.23
C SER A 92 -15.32 16.05 0.35
N SER A 93 -15.04 16.33 1.62
CA SER A 93 -13.81 15.87 2.28
C SER A 93 -13.75 14.35 2.41
N ILE A 94 -14.87 13.70 2.77
CA ILE A 94 -14.96 12.23 2.81
C ILE A 94 -14.70 11.64 1.42
N GLY A 95 -15.29 12.20 0.37
CA GLY A 95 -15.05 11.73 -1.00
C GLY A 95 -13.60 11.96 -1.48
N GLY A 96 -12.93 12.99 -0.97
CA GLY A 96 -11.50 13.21 -1.18
C GLY A 96 -10.64 12.18 -0.45
N LEU A 97 -10.96 11.90 0.82
CA LEU A 97 -10.27 10.90 1.63
C LEU A 97 -10.43 9.49 1.06
N GLN A 98 -11.64 9.11 0.63
CA GLN A 98 -11.89 7.80 0.01
C GLN A 98 -11.09 7.63 -1.29
N ARG A 99 -11.02 8.67 -2.14
CA ARG A 99 -10.15 8.66 -3.32
C ARG A 99 -8.68 8.51 -2.95
N ARG A 100 -8.23 9.21 -1.92
CA ARG A 100 -6.84 9.12 -1.46
C ARG A 100 -6.51 7.75 -0.89
N ILE A 101 -7.44 7.13 -0.16
CA ILE A 101 -7.30 5.77 0.35
C ILE A 101 -7.16 4.79 -0.83
N ALA A 102 -8.05 4.84 -1.81
CA ALA A 102 -7.97 3.97 -2.99
C ALA A 102 -6.66 4.14 -3.78
N GLU A 103 -6.18 5.39 -3.92
CA GLU A 103 -4.89 5.69 -4.55
C GLU A 103 -3.72 5.09 -3.76
N LEU A 104 -3.74 5.24 -2.43
CA LEU A 104 -2.70 4.70 -1.54
C LEU A 104 -2.73 3.17 -1.49
N GLU A 105 -3.89 2.54 -1.50
CA GLU A 105 -4.04 1.08 -1.56
C GLU A 105 -3.47 0.54 -2.87
N THR A 106 -3.74 1.21 -3.99
CA THR A 106 -3.15 0.85 -5.29
C THR A 106 -1.63 0.95 -5.27
N LYS A 107 -1.10 2.05 -4.70
CA LYS A 107 0.35 2.25 -4.58
C LYS A 107 1.01 1.25 -3.64
N LEU A 108 0.33 0.88 -2.56
CA LEU A 108 0.82 -0.11 -1.62
C LEU A 108 0.88 -1.49 -2.27
N ALA A 109 -0.15 -1.88 -3.03
CA ALA A 109 -0.15 -3.13 -3.77
C ALA A 109 1.03 -3.19 -4.76
N ALA A 110 1.21 -2.15 -5.59
CA ALA A 110 2.34 -2.09 -6.52
C ALA A 110 3.71 -2.15 -5.81
N ALA A 111 3.86 -1.48 -4.67
CA ALA A 111 5.11 -1.52 -3.91
C ALA A 111 5.38 -2.91 -3.30
N ILE A 112 4.33 -3.64 -2.89
CA ILE A 112 4.47 -5.02 -2.41
C ILE A 112 4.93 -5.93 -3.55
N ASP A 113 4.27 -5.83 -4.71
CA ASP A 113 4.64 -6.62 -5.90
C ASP A 113 6.09 -6.34 -6.32
N ASP A 114 6.52 -5.07 -6.29
CA ASP A 114 7.91 -4.68 -6.57
C ASP A 114 8.89 -5.30 -5.57
N VAL A 115 8.56 -5.31 -4.27
CA VAL A 115 9.41 -5.94 -3.24
C VAL A 115 9.50 -7.44 -3.47
N GLU A 116 8.38 -8.13 -3.68
CA GLU A 116 8.35 -9.57 -3.92
C GLU A 116 9.17 -9.95 -5.16
N PHE A 117 9.03 -9.19 -6.25
CA PHE A 117 9.82 -9.37 -7.46
C PHE A 117 11.32 -9.19 -7.19
N ASN A 118 11.71 -8.10 -6.51
CA ASN A 118 13.10 -7.82 -6.22
C ASN A 118 13.73 -8.85 -5.26
N GLU A 119 12.98 -9.30 -4.25
CA GLU A 119 13.42 -10.35 -3.33
C GLU A 119 13.60 -11.69 -4.06
N GLY A 120 12.66 -12.06 -4.93
CA GLY A 120 12.76 -13.24 -5.77
C GLY A 120 13.98 -13.19 -6.71
N ALA A 121 14.17 -12.07 -7.41
CA ALA A 121 15.31 -11.87 -8.29
C ALA A 121 16.65 -11.89 -7.53
N ALA A 122 16.70 -11.28 -6.35
CA ALA A 122 17.90 -11.32 -5.51
C ALA A 122 18.21 -12.74 -5.03
N ALA A 123 17.19 -13.50 -4.62
CA ALA A 123 17.36 -14.90 -4.21
C ALA A 123 17.86 -15.77 -5.36
N GLU A 124 17.37 -15.55 -6.58
CA GLU A 124 17.84 -16.26 -7.78
C GLU A 124 19.32 -15.97 -8.06
N VAL A 125 19.74 -14.70 -8.01
CA VAL A 125 21.14 -14.31 -8.20
C VAL A 125 22.04 -14.92 -7.14
N ILE A 126 21.61 -14.93 -5.87
CA ILE A 126 22.36 -15.58 -4.79
C ILE A 126 22.50 -17.07 -5.06
N ALA A 127 21.42 -17.76 -5.45
CA ALA A 127 21.45 -19.19 -5.75
C ALA A 127 22.38 -19.51 -6.94
N GLN A 128 22.38 -18.68 -7.98
CA GLN A 128 23.31 -18.82 -9.12
C GLN A 128 24.77 -18.64 -8.66
N GLN A 129 25.05 -17.65 -7.80
CA GLN A 129 26.40 -17.42 -7.28
C GLN A 129 26.88 -18.58 -6.39
N ASP A 130 26.02 -19.09 -5.51
CA ASP A 130 26.32 -20.24 -4.65
C ASP A 130 26.62 -21.48 -5.51
N THR A 131 25.81 -21.73 -6.54
CA THR A 131 26.01 -22.84 -7.48
C THR A 131 27.35 -22.71 -8.22
N LEU A 132 27.70 -21.50 -8.68
CA LEU A 132 28.99 -21.24 -9.31
C LEU A 132 30.17 -21.52 -8.36
N LEU A 133 30.07 -21.06 -7.11
CA LEU A 133 31.09 -21.30 -6.10
C LEU A 133 31.27 -22.79 -5.83
N ASP A 134 30.17 -23.52 -5.70
CA ASP A 134 30.19 -24.97 -5.52
C ASP A 134 30.87 -25.68 -6.69
N HIS A 135 30.55 -25.31 -7.94
CA HIS A 135 31.23 -25.87 -9.11
C HIS A 135 32.73 -25.53 -9.14
N LEU A 136 33.10 -24.29 -8.86
CA LEU A 136 34.51 -23.88 -8.82
C LEU A 136 35.30 -24.62 -7.74
N GLN A 137 34.70 -24.90 -6.59
CA GLN A 137 35.33 -25.66 -5.51
C GLN A 137 35.43 -27.14 -5.85
N ASN A 138 34.35 -27.76 -6.33
CA ASN A 138 34.29 -29.19 -6.59
C ASN A 138 35.07 -29.59 -7.86
N GLU A 139 35.15 -28.72 -8.86
CA GLU A 139 35.81 -29.00 -10.13
C GLU A 139 37.23 -28.41 -10.21
N ARG A 140 37.74 -27.82 -9.11
CA ARG A 140 39.02 -27.11 -9.05
C ARG A 140 40.19 -27.89 -9.64
N ASP A 141 40.36 -29.14 -9.23
CA ASP A 141 41.50 -29.97 -9.64
C ASP A 141 41.40 -30.38 -11.12
N GLU A 142 40.19 -30.49 -11.66
CA GLU A 142 39.96 -30.73 -13.08
C GLU A 142 40.20 -29.45 -13.90
N LEU A 143 39.68 -28.32 -13.44
CA LEU A 143 39.87 -27.01 -14.08
C LEU A 143 41.36 -26.62 -14.12
N ALA A 144 42.15 -26.99 -13.11
CA ALA A 144 43.60 -26.73 -13.06
C ALA A 144 44.38 -27.41 -14.21
N LYS A 145 43.80 -28.38 -14.93
CA LYS A 145 44.42 -29.04 -16.09
C LYS A 145 44.34 -28.20 -17.36
N TYR A 146 43.55 -27.14 -17.38
CA TYR A 146 43.29 -26.32 -18.56
C TYR A 146 43.99 -24.96 -18.48
N PRO A 147 44.33 -24.36 -19.65
CA PRO A 147 44.80 -22.97 -19.71
C PRO A 147 43.80 -21.99 -19.10
N ALA A 148 44.30 -20.94 -18.43
CA ALA A 148 43.47 -19.98 -17.72
C ALA A 148 42.45 -19.26 -18.61
N ASP A 149 42.79 -18.97 -19.86
CA ASP A 149 41.89 -18.39 -20.86
C ASP A 149 40.68 -19.29 -21.12
N LYS A 150 40.89 -20.62 -21.19
CA LYS A 150 39.82 -21.59 -21.41
C LYS A 150 38.90 -21.78 -20.21
N VAL A 151 39.43 -21.64 -19.00
CA VAL A 151 38.62 -21.65 -17.78
C VAL A 151 37.76 -20.40 -17.71
N VAL A 152 38.30 -19.23 -18.06
CA VAL A 152 37.54 -17.97 -18.11
C VAL A 152 36.42 -18.05 -19.16
N ASP A 153 36.71 -18.54 -20.37
CA ASP A 153 35.70 -18.76 -21.42
C ASP A 153 34.56 -19.67 -20.93
N ALA A 154 34.90 -20.74 -20.18
CA ALA A 154 33.93 -21.68 -19.63
C ALA A 154 33.04 -21.05 -18.55
N VAL A 155 33.60 -20.22 -17.66
CA VAL A 155 32.83 -19.47 -16.65
C VAL A 155 31.88 -18.48 -17.32
N ILE A 156 32.32 -17.77 -18.35
CA ILE A 156 31.48 -16.84 -19.11
C ILE A 156 30.32 -17.59 -19.79
N ALA A 157 30.61 -18.74 -20.43
CA ALA A 157 29.59 -19.56 -21.07
C ALA A 157 28.57 -20.10 -20.05
N TRP A 158 29.05 -20.59 -18.90
CA TRP A 158 28.20 -21.07 -17.82
C TRP A 158 27.29 -19.97 -17.26
N MET A 159 27.83 -18.77 -17.00
CA MET A 159 27.04 -17.61 -16.54
C MET A 159 26.02 -17.17 -17.60
N GLY A 160 26.39 -17.24 -18.88
CA GLY A 160 25.47 -16.98 -19.99
C GLY A 160 24.26 -17.92 -19.95
N ASP A 161 24.51 -19.23 -19.89
CA ASP A 161 23.44 -20.23 -19.86
C ASP A 161 22.58 -20.14 -18.58
N ALA A 162 23.18 -19.83 -17.43
CA ALA A 162 22.46 -19.62 -16.18
C ALA A 162 21.49 -18.43 -16.25
N CYS A 163 21.91 -17.32 -16.87
CA CYS A 163 21.06 -16.13 -17.03
C CYS A 163 19.88 -16.34 -17.98
N PHE A 164 19.97 -17.24 -18.97
CA PHE A 164 18.91 -17.46 -19.96
C PHE A 164 17.93 -18.58 -19.59
N SER A 165 18.34 -19.53 -18.75
CA SER A 165 17.51 -20.69 -18.41
C SER A 165 16.53 -20.43 -17.27
N GLY A 166 16.84 -19.51 -16.34
CA GLY A 166 15.98 -19.20 -15.18
C GLY A 166 15.80 -20.37 -14.20
N GLU A 167 16.44 -21.51 -14.46
CA GLU A 167 16.57 -22.62 -13.54
C GLU A 167 17.98 -22.57 -12.96
N PRO A 168 18.17 -22.89 -11.67
CA PRO A 168 19.50 -23.18 -11.17
C PRO A 168 20.07 -24.26 -12.08
N THR A 169 21.24 -23.99 -12.65
CA THR A 169 21.96 -24.83 -13.60
C THR A 169 22.50 -26.11 -12.95
N ALA A 170 21.70 -26.73 -12.07
CA ALA A 170 21.88 -27.96 -11.35
C ALA A 170 22.05 -29.11 -12.36
N GLY A 171 23.23 -29.20 -12.95
CA GLY A 171 23.58 -30.19 -13.97
C GLY A 171 24.58 -29.71 -15.03
N LEU A 172 24.75 -28.39 -15.21
CA LEU A 172 25.77 -27.82 -16.09
C LEU A 172 27.08 -27.69 -15.32
N SER A 173 27.93 -28.72 -15.44
CA SER A 173 29.31 -28.69 -14.95
C SER A 173 30.13 -27.63 -15.70
N LEU A 174 30.96 -26.90 -14.97
CA LEU A 174 31.87 -25.87 -15.49
C LEU A 174 32.85 -26.45 -16.51
N VAL A 175 33.35 -27.67 -16.27
CA VAL A 175 34.22 -28.41 -17.20
C VAL A 175 33.54 -28.70 -18.54
N ARG A 176 32.20 -28.85 -18.57
CA ARG A 176 31.45 -29.06 -19.83
C ARG A 176 31.33 -27.80 -20.67
N CYS A 177 31.46 -26.63 -20.05
CA CYS A 177 31.44 -25.34 -20.74
C CYS A 177 32.80 -24.98 -21.36
N ILE A 178 33.86 -25.78 -21.12
CA ILE A 178 35.16 -25.57 -21.75
C ILE A 178 35.02 -25.85 -23.25
N PRO A 179 35.25 -24.85 -24.13
CA PRO A 179 35.13 -25.07 -25.56
C PRO A 179 36.16 -26.11 -26.00
N THR A 180 35.68 -27.31 -26.39
CA THR A 180 36.49 -28.39 -26.94
C THR A 180 36.90 -28.04 -28.37
N GLY A 181 37.78 -27.04 -28.52
CA GLY A 181 38.38 -26.72 -29.79
C GLY A 181 39.42 -27.78 -30.14
N ALA A 182 39.10 -28.68 -31.07
CA ALA A 182 40.13 -29.26 -31.93
C ALA A 182 40.88 -28.12 -32.63
N PRO A 183 42.21 -28.15 -32.76
CA PRO A 183 42.95 -27.07 -33.38
C PRO A 183 42.71 -27.08 -34.90
N GLY A 184 42.16 -25.99 -35.44
CA GLY A 184 42.35 -25.61 -36.84
C GLY A 184 41.09 -25.52 -37.69
N VAL A 185 40.45 -24.34 -37.70
CA VAL A 185 39.81 -23.84 -38.93
C VAL A 185 40.50 -22.53 -39.27
N LYS A 186 41.32 -22.56 -40.34
CA LYS A 186 41.92 -21.38 -40.94
C LYS A 186 40.80 -20.45 -41.38
N GLN A 187 40.79 -19.21 -40.90
CA GLN A 187 40.05 -18.14 -41.55
C GLN A 187 40.63 -17.98 -42.97
N LYS A 188 39.89 -18.48 -43.97
CA LYS A 188 40.13 -18.16 -45.37
C LYS A 188 39.59 -16.75 -45.57
N GLY A 189 40.49 -15.79 -45.72
CA GLY A 189 40.15 -14.43 -46.11
C GLY A 189 39.32 -14.46 -47.39
N ALA A 190 38.13 -13.85 -47.33
CA ALA A 190 37.41 -13.39 -48.50
C ALA A 190 37.68 -11.89 -48.59
N GLN A 191 38.50 -11.54 -49.57
CA GLN A 191 38.83 -10.18 -49.96
C GLN A 191 38.41 -10.09 -51.43
N ASP A 192 37.12 -9.82 -51.65
CA ASP A 192 36.55 -9.39 -52.93
C ASP A 192 35.92 -8.02 -52.57
N GLY A 193 36.32 -6.88 -53.11
CA GLY A 193 36.65 -6.62 -54.51
C GLY A 193 35.40 -6.08 -55.20
N GLU A 194 34.87 -4.94 -54.74
CA GLU A 194 33.78 -4.23 -55.43
C GLU A 194 34.35 -2.93 -55.99
N ASP A 195 34.78 -3.03 -57.25
CA ASP A 195 34.88 -1.92 -58.20
C ASP A 195 33.46 -1.42 -58.51
N LEU A 196 33.22 -0.11 -58.38
CA LEU A 196 32.11 0.56 -59.04
C LEU A 196 32.61 1.90 -59.61
N GLU A 197 32.63 1.95 -60.93
CA GLU A 197 32.61 3.15 -61.78
C GLU A 197 31.39 4.03 -61.51
#